data_AF-A0A399YEK4-F1
#
_entry.id   AF-A0A399YEK4-F1
#
_cell.length_a   1.000
_cell.length_b   1.000
_cell.length_c   1.000
_cell.angle_alpha   90.00
_cell.angle_beta   90.00
_cell.angle_gamma   90.00
#
_symmetry.space_group_name_H-M   'P 1'
#
loop_
_entity.id
_entity.type
_entity.pdbx_description
1 polymer ?
#
loop_
_entity_poly.entity_id
_entity_poly.type
_entity_poly.pdbx_seq_one_letter_code
_entity_poly.pdbx_strand_id
1 'polypeptide(L)'
;MAAIMHRGPILMLSWGSKTIVLTRRARLLSKPTGACLTRVASSRPTSRTASGDGGGYTVNYTIPVATRDAWTAWSQNVTLVTGARYLQLYMTGFAKNIKSTRVEVADVTVTLDSAGTPTVVIGAEQTTYRLQGTLTNVTTGDAIEIDFGMDLGQSLEINTDTEEVTLLADGSPQYQALTIVGGSRKSMMRLQPGANTLKYEESGLVDVDVDVEFERRFRV
;
A
#
# COMPACT_ATOMS: atom_id res chain seq x y z
N MET A 1 -78.76 3.34 16.79
CA MET A 1 -77.52 4.01 17.22
C MET A 1 -76.37 3.34 16.46
N ALA A 2 -76.04 3.87 15.28
CA ALA A 2 -75.10 3.24 14.35
C ALA A 2 -73.79 4.02 14.36
N ALA A 3 -72.69 3.34 14.70
CA ALA A 3 -71.35 3.90 14.68
C ALA A 3 -70.78 3.83 13.26
N ILE A 4 -70.48 5.01 12.70
CA ILE A 4 -69.77 5.17 11.43
C ILE A 4 -68.28 5.00 11.72
N MET A 5 -67.70 3.90 11.24
CA MET A 5 -66.28 3.58 11.34
C MET A 5 -65.53 4.30 10.20
N HIS A 6 -64.81 5.38 10.50
CA HIS A 6 -63.94 6.06 9.54
C HIS A 6 -62.74 5.16 9.19
N ARG A 7 -62.69 4.67 7.95
CA ARG A 7 -61.48 4.11 7.33
C ARG A 7 -60.56 5.26 6.93
N GLY A 8 -59.50 5.49 7.70
CA GLY A 8 -58.41 6.40 7.32
C GLY A 8 -57.57 5.80 6.16
N PRO A 9 -56.95 6.64 5.32
CA PRO A 9 -56.15 6.19 4.20
C PRO A 9 -54.86 5.50 4.68
N ILE A 10 -54.63 4.27 4.19
CA ILE A 10 -53.38 3.55 4.36
C ILE A 10 -52.36 4.18 3.42
N LEU A 11 -51.49 5.03 3.95
CA LEU A 11 -50.34 5.59 3.23
C LEU A 11 -49.31 4.49 3.01
N MET A 12 -49.41 3.79 1.87
CA MET A 12 -48.51 2.71 1.49
C MET A 12 -47.26 3.31 0.82
N LEU A 13 -46.21 3.53 1.61
CA LEU A 13 -44.92 4.04 1.13
C LEU A 13 -44.21 2.97 0.29
N SER A 14 -44.02 3.19 -1.01
CA SER A 14 -43.15 2.35 -1.85
C SER A 14 -41.93 3.15 -2.30
N TRP A 15 -40.76 2.53 -2.22
CA TRP A 15 -39.44 3.16 -2.31
C TRP A 15 -38.83 2.88 -3.68
N GLY A 16 -38.18 3.86 -4.30
CA GLY A 16 -37.53 3.70 -5.61
C GLY A 16 -36.40 4.72 -5.83
N SER A 17 -35.49 4.32 -6.72
CA SER A 17 -34.16 4.84 -7.07
C SER A 17 -33.06 4.72 -6.03
N LYS A 18 -31.97 4.07 -6.47
CA LYS A 18 -30.71 3.91 -5.76
C LYS A 18 -29.55 3.74 -6.71
N THR A 19 -28.47 4.43 -6.38
CA THR A 19 -27.17 4.33 -7.04
C THR A 19 -26.18 3.75 -6.03
N ILE A 20 -25.35 2.80 -6.45
CA ILE A 20 -24.29 2.22 -5.61
C ILE A 20 -22.94 2.34 -6.30
N VAL A 21 -21.90 2.81 -5.60
CA VAL A 21 -20.54 3.07 -6.15
C VAL A 21 -19.46 2.42 -5.29
N LEU A 22 -18.42 1.82 -5.90
CA LEU A 22 -17.31 1.10 -5.21
C LEU A 22 -15.90 1.56 -5.68
N THR A 23 -14.87 1.69 -4.80
CA THR A 23 -13.48 2.20 -5.11
C THR A 23 -12.32 1.59 -4.24
N ARG A 24 -11.02 1.65 -4.67
CA ARG A 24 -9.78 1.27 -3.89
C ARG A 24 -8.45 2.00 -4.30
N ARG A 25 -7.41 2.14 -3.41
CA ARG A 25 -6.04 2.74 -3.69
C ARG A 25 -4.81 2.04 -3.01
N ALA A 26 -3.58 2.14 -3.59
CA ALA A 26 -2.29 1.74 -2.97
C ALA A 26 -1.06 2.61 -3.37
N ARG A 27 0.03 2.66 -2.57
CA ARG A 27 1.27 3.46 -2.81
C ARG A 27 2.57 2.66 -2.52
N LEU A 28 3.59 2.80 -3.38
CA LEU A 28 4.89 2.11 -3.29
C LEU A 28 6.09 3.09 -3.34
N LEU A 29 7.22 2.74 -2.72
CA LEU A 29 8.51 3.44 -2.83
C LEU A 29 9.68 2.45 -2.70
N SER A 30 10.70 2.57 -3.56
CA SER A 30 11.98 1.83 -3.44
C SER A 30 13.14 2.61 -4.08
N LYS A 31 14.41 2.36 -3.67
CA LYS A 31 15.68 2.45 -4.46
C LYS A 31 16.95 2.07 -3.63
N PRO A 32 18.14 1.83 -4.27
CA PRO A 32 19.06 0.70 -3.97
C PRO A 32 20.48 1.04 -3.42
N THR A 33 21.47 0.17 -3.70
CA THR A 33 22.56 -0.42 -2.87
C THR A 33 24.01 0.02 -3.15
N GLY A 34 24.90 -0.10 -2.13
CA GLY A 34 26.38 -0.23 -2.20
C GLY A 34 27.18 1.08 -2.29
N ALA A 35 28.46 1.11 -1.87
CA ALA A 35 29.29 2.33 -2.02
C ALA A 35 30.78 2.06 -2.38
N CYS A 36 31.70 3.05 -2.39
CA CYS A 36 33.18 3.03 -2.67
C CYS A 36 33.87 3.85 -1.55
N LEU A 37 35.14 3.73 -1.12
CA LEU A 37 35.75 4.67 -0.14
C LEU A 37 37.02 5.35 -0.63
N THR A 38 36.93 6.61 -1.05
CA THR A 38 38.03 7.33 -1.72
C THR A 38 38.63 8.44 -0.82
N ARG A 39 39.95 8.66 -0.87
CA ARG A 39 40.77 9.80 -0.34
C ARG A 39 40.72 10.18 1.16
N VAL A 40 41.90 10.19 1.81
CA VAL A 40 42.24 10.83 3.11
C VAL A 40 43.68 11.38 3.05
N ALA A 41 43.97 12.58 3.57
CA ALA A 41 45.33 12.93 4.03
C ALA A 41 45.50 12.57 5.50
N SER A 42 46.66 12.03 5.85
CA SER A 42 47.12 12.03 7.23
C SER A 42 48.63 11.96 7.20
N SER A 43 49.31 12.93 7.82
CA SER A 43 50.77 12.92 7.96
C SER A 43 51.27 11.87 8.97
N ARG A 44 50.38 10.97 9.44
CA ARG A 44 50.61 10.03 10.55
C ARG A 44 49.84 8.71 10.39
N PRO A 45 50.26 7.64 11.10
CA PRO A 45 49.68 6.30 10.93
C PRO A 45 48.19 6.29 11.26
N THR A 46 47.40 6.02 10.24
CA THR A 46 45.95 5.84 10.33
C THR A 46 45.63 4.41 9.99
N SER A 47 44.60 3.87 10.62
CA SER A 47 44.20 2.48 10.44
C SER A 47 42.70 2.41 10.25
N ARG A 48 42.27 1.49 9.39
CA ARG A 48 40.88 1.10 9.30
C ARG A 48 40.65 -0.07 10.25
N THR A 49 39.62 0.02 11.07
CA THR A 49 39.27 -1.07 11.98
C THR A 49 37.78 -1.38 11.95
N ALA A 50 37.42 -2.63 12.24
CA ALA A 50 36.02 -3.06 12.34
C ALA A 50 35.78 -3.84 13.64
N SER A 51 34.54 -3.85 14.08
CA SER A 51 34.10 -4.49 15.33
C SER A 51 32.70 -5.08 15.18
N GLY A 52 32.45 -6.21 15.85
CA GLY A 52 31.11 -6.79 15.97
C GLY A 52 30.28 -6.19 17.11
N ASP A 53 30.93 -5.68 18.16
CA ASP A 53 30.29 -5.27 19.42
C ASP A 53 30.55 -3.79 19.79
N GLY A 54 31.43 -3.11 19.04
CA GLY A 54 31.85 -1.73 19.31
C GLY A 54 32.83 -1.59 20.47
N GLY A 55 33.15 -2.67 21.20
CA GLY A 55 34.07 -2.68 22.34
C GLY A 55 35.51 -3.02 21.94
N GLY A 56 35.69 -3.97 21.01
CA GLY A 56 37.00 -4.37 20.48
C GLY A 56 37.11 -4.17 18.97
N TYR A 57 38.20 -3.57 18.50
CA TYR A 57 38.41 -3.25 17.08
C TYR A 57 39.60 -4.03 16.50
N THR A 58 39.38 -4.70 15.37
CA THR A 58 40.44 -5.39 14.61
C THR A 58 40.96 -4.50 13.50
N VAL A 59 42.29 -4.36 13.39
CA VAL A 59 42.93 -3.58 12.30
C VAL A 59 42.86 -4.37 11.00
N ASN A 60 42.12 -3.82 10.04
CA ASN A 60 41.92 -4.42 8.73
C ASN A 60 42.95 -3.91 7.70
N TYR A 61 43.39 -2.65 7.86
CA TYR A 61 44.36 -2.04 6.97
C TYR A 61 45.10 -0.90 7.65
N THR A 62 46.41 -0.82 7.42
CA THR A 62 47.24 0.32 7.84
C THR A 62 47.45 1.23 6.65
N ILE A 63 47.04 2.49 6.78
CA ILE A 63 47.14 3.49 5.74
C ILE A 63 48.59 4.01 5.70
N PRO A 64 49.20 4.08 4.50
CA PRO A 64 50.53 4.66 4.35
C PRO A 64 50.60 6.09 4.89
N VAL A 65 51.71 6.43 5.53
CA VAL A 65 51.94 7.77 6.11
C VAL A 65 52.13 8.78 4.97
N ALA A 66 51.35 9.86 4.97
CA ALA A 66 51.56 10.96 4.03
C ALA A 66 52.75 11.84 4.45
N THR A 67 53.33 12.56 3.50
CA THR A 67 54.37 13.56 3.81
C THR A 67 53.72 14.89 4.22
N ARG A 68 54.48 15.76 4.91
CA ARG A 68 53.97 17.00 5.51
C ARG A 68 53.25 17.93 4.52
N ASP A 69 53.71 17.93 3.28
CA ASP A 69 53.33 18.91 2.26
C ASP A 69 52.68 18.25 1.02
N ALA A 70 52.25 16.99 1.12
CA ALA A 70 51.58 16.27 0.03
C ALA A 70 50.43 15.39 0.51
N TRP A 71 49.33 15.38 -0.26
CA TRP A 71 48.24 14.43 -0.08
C TRP A 71 48.64 13.07 -0.63
N THR A 72 48.50 12.02 0.18
CA THR A 72 48.69 10.65 -0.27
C THR A 72 47.33 9.98 -0.43
N ALA A 73 46.95 9.69 -1.67
CA ALA A 73 45.74 8.93 -1.95
C ALA A 73 45.95 7.45 -1.61
N TRP A 74 44.92 6.81 -1.08
CA TRP A 74 44.86 5.36 -0.90
C TRP A 74 43.43 4.88 -1.18
N SER A 75 43.34 3.62 -1.62
CA SER A 75 42.08 2.91 -1.84
C SER A 75 42.31 1.45 -1.49
N GLN A 76 41.33 0.83 -0.81
CA GLN A 76 41.40 -0.56 -0.39
C GLN A 76 40.03 -1.20 -0.37
N ASN A 77 39.99 -2.43 -0.89
CA ASN A 77 38.89 -3.37 -0.73
C ASN A 77 39.29 -4.38 0.34
N VAL A 78 38.56 -4.43 1.45
CA VAL A 78 38.88 -5.34 2.55
C VAL A 78 37.61 -6.04 2.99
N THR A 79 37.69 -7.36 3.11
CA THR A 79 36.68 -8.16 3.79
C THR A 79 36.73 -7.87 5.28
N LEU A 80 35.62 -7.41 5.86
CA LEU A 80 35.53 -7.16 7.30
C LEU A 80 35.44 -8.49 8.06
N VAL A 81 35.77 -8.45 9.35
CA VAL A 81 35.55 -9.59 10.25
C VAL A 81 34.08 -10.00 10.25
N THR A 82 33.81 -11.31 10.36
CA THR A 82 32.45 -11.85 10.39
C THR A 82 31.63 -11.19 11.49
N GLY A 83 30.40 -10.76 11.15
CA GLY A 83 29.51 -10.09 12.09
C GLY A 83 29.89 -8.64 12.43
N ALA A 84 30.78 -8.01 11.65
CA ALA A 84 31.09 -6.59 11.82
C ALA A 84 29.83 -5.73 11.71
N ARG A 85 29.60 -4.90 12.73
CA ARG A 85 28.50 -3.91 12.79
C ARG A 85 29.01 -2.48 12.82
N TYR A 86 30.29 -2.30 13.15
CA TYR A 86 30.93 -1.01 13.28
C TYR A 86 32.17 -0.95 12.39
N LEU A 87 32.31 0.13 11.64
CA LEU A 87 33.47 0.46 10.83
C LEU A 87 33.98 1.83 11.27
N GLN A 88 35.28 1.95 11.51
CA GLN A 88 35.90 3.23 11.83
C GLN A 88 37.22 3.46 11.07
N LEU A 89 37.47 4.73 10.80
CA LEU A 89 38.78 5.24 10.47
C LEU A 89 39.41 5.80 11.74
N TYR A 90 40.47 5.15 12.23
CA TYR A 90 41.09 5.45 13.51
C TYR A 90 42.52 5.97 13.35
N MET A 91 42.82 7.08 14.00
CA MET A 91 44.17 7.66 14.01
C MET A 91 44.94 7.22 15.25
N THR A 92 46.15 6.69 15.06
CA THR A 92 46.99 6.16 16.15
C THR A 92 48.15 7.10 16.48
N GLY A 93 48.72 6.95 17.68
CA GLY A 93 49.96 7.63 18.11
C GLY A 93 49.78 8.87 19.01
N PHE A 94 50.89 9.32 19.59
CA PHE A 94 50.98 10.37 20.62
C PHE A 94 50.36 11.71 20.19
N ALA A 95 50.43 12.01 18.91
CA ALA A 95 50.12 13.34 18.41
C ALA A 95 48.63 13.55 18.03
N LYS A 96 47.77 12.54 18.27
CA LYS A 96 46.30 12.66 18.13
C LYS A 96 45.68 13.74 19.02
N ASN A 97 46.36 14.08 20.13
CA ASN A 97 45.88 15.04 21.12
C ASN A 97 46.61 16.40 21.08
N ILE A 98 47.56 16.60 20.15
CA ILE A 98 48.56 17.69 20.26
C ILE A 98 48.48 18.68 19.09
N LYS A 99 48.01 18.26 17.92
CA LYS A 99 47.86 19.12 16.74
C LYS A 99 46.60 18.74 15.95
N SER A 100 45.93 19.75 15.38
CA SER A 100 44.84 19.54 14.45
C SER A 100 45.33 18.72 13.25
N THR A 101 44.69 17.58 13.01
CA THR A 101 44.96 16.73 11.85
C THR A 101 43.74 16.80 10.93
N ARG A 102 43.98 16.85 9.62
CA ARG A 102 42.93 16.90 8.60
C ARG A 102 42.87 15.54 7.95
N VAL A 103 41.73 14.87 8.10
CA VAL A 103 41.38 13.62 7.44
C VAL A 103 40.11 13.91 6.66
N GLU A 104 40.11 13.60 5.38
CA GLU A 104 38.91 13.65 4.54
C GLU A 104 38.56 12.22 4.17
N VAL A 105 37.30 11.94 3.92
CA VAL A 105 36.83 10.69 3.35
C VAL A 105 35.90 11.09 2.21
N ALA A 106 36.30 10.88 0.97
CA ALA A 106 35.53 11.27 -0.21
C ALA A 106 34.38 10.31 -0.52
N ASP A 107 34.51 9.00 -0.30
CA ASP A 107 33.38 8.05 -0.47
C ASP A 107 33.35 7.02 0.69
N VAL A 108 32.29 6.24 0.95
CA VAL A 108 32.40 4.99 1.77
C VAL A 108 31.56 3.80 1.29
N THR A 109 32.17 2.68 0.83
CA THR A 109 31.46 1.40 0.58
C THR A 109 31.07 0.67 1.83
N VAL A 110 29.83 0.18 1.83
CA VAL A 110 29.50 -1.05 2.55
C VAL A 110 28.72 -1.99 1.61
N THR A 111 29.19 -3.24 1.52
CA THR A 111 28.46 -4.33 0.87
C THR A 111 27.95 -5.25 1.97
N LEU A 112 26.63 -5.48 2.00
CA LEU A 112 26.02 -6.44 2.91
C LEU A 112 26.16 -7.85 2.33
N ASP A 113 26.28 -8.85 3.20
CA ASP A 113 26.22 -10.24 2.75
C ASP A 113 24.82 -10.59 2.22
N SER A 114 24.76 -11.61 1.36
CA SER A 114 23.48 -12.08 0.82
C SER A 114 22.55 -12.65 1.90
N ALA A 115 23.09 -13.03 3.06
CA ALA A 115 22.35 -13.54 4.20
C ALA A 115 21.65 -12.43 5.03
N GLY A 116 22.17 -11.21 5.00
CA GLY A 116 21.66 -10.04 5.73
C GLY A 116 21.06 -8.96 4.82
N THR A 117 21.00 -9.20 3.51
CA THR A 117 20.30 -8.32 2.57
C THR A 117 18.80 -8.64 2.60
N PRO A 118 17.92 -7.71 3.02
CA PRO A 118 16.48 -7.95 2.99
C PRO A 118 16.04 -8.16 1.54
N THR A 119 15.43 -9.30 1.27
CA THR A 119 14.81 -9.56 -0.03
C THR A 119 13.50 -8.78 -0.08
N VAL A 120 13.46 -7.72 -0.88
CA VAL A 120 12.22 -7.01 -1.18
C VAL A 120 11.68 -7.56 -2.49
N VAL A 121 10.66 -8.41 -2.41
CA VAL A 121 9.92 -8.88 -3.58
C VAL A 121 8.77 -7.90 -3.82
N ILE A 122 8.81 -7.18 -4.93
CA ILE A 122 7.66 -6.45 -5.46
C ILE A 122 6.98 -7.42 -6.43
N GLY A 123 5.81 -7.95 -6.05
CA GLY A 123 4.99 -8.75 -6.95
C GLY A 123 4.51 -7.94 -8.15
N ALA A 124 4.14 -8.61 -9.24
CA ALA A 124 3.53 -7.94 -10.39
C ALA A 124 2.30 -7.14 -9.92
N GLU A 125 2.16 -5.91 -10.43
CA GLU A 125 0.97 -5.09 -10.21
C GLU A 125 -0.21 -5.82 -10.84
N GLN A 126 -1.18 -6.26 -10.02
CA GLN A 126 -2.43 -6.79 -10.55
C GLN A 126 -3.24 -5.61 -11.08
N THR A 127 -3.20 -5.40 -12.39
CA THR A 127 -3.93 -4.31 -13.03
C THR A 127 -5.44 -4.56 -13.01
N THR A 128 -5.84 -5.82 -13.10
CA THR A 128 -7.25 -6.22 -13.21
C THR A 128 -7.68 -7.01 -11.98
N TYR A 129 -8.72 -6.51 -11.31
CA TYR A 129 -9.45 -7.15 -10.23
C TYR A 129 -10.73 -7.77 -10.77
N ARG A 130 -11.14 -8.91 -10.22
CA ARG A 130 -12.46 -9.47 -10.49
C ARG A 130 -13.33 -9.20 -9.28
N LEU A 131 -14.23 -8.24 -9.41
CA LEU A 131 -15.27 -7.94 -8.44
C LEU A 131 -16.28 -9.08 -8.45
N GLN A 132 -16.25 -9.94 -7.43
CA GLN A 132 -17.10 -11.11 -7.32
C GLN A 132 -17.82 -11.15 -5.96
N GLY A 133 -18.83 -10.29 -5.82
CA GLY A 133 -19.55 -10.10 -4.56
C GLY A 133 -21.05 -10.33 -4.68
N THR A 134 -21.71 -10.55 -3.55
CA THR A 134 -23.17 -10.55 -3.45
C THR A 134 -23.60 -9.37 -2.60
N LEU A 135 -24.49 -8.53 -3.14
CA LEU A 135 -25.18 -7.50 -2.39
C LEU A 135 -26.58 -7.98 -2.04
N THR A 136 -26.86 -8.12 -0.75
CA THR A 136 -28.14 -8.58 -0.22
C THR A 136 -28.82 -7.48 0.56
N ASN A 137 -30.09 -7.18 0.23
CA ASN A 137 -30.97 -6.50 1.16
C ASN A 137 -31.59 -7.54 2.11
N VAL A 138 -30.99 -7.68 3.29
CA VAL A 138 -31.40 -8.65 4.31
C VAL A 138 -32.83 -8.39 4.78
N THR A 139 -33.30 -7.15 4.69
CA THR A 139 -34.67 -6.77 5.08
C THR A 139 -35.72 -7.30 4.10
N THR A 140 -35.43 -7.37 2.80
CA THR A 140 -36.37 -7.90 1.79
C THR A 140 -36.09 -9.34 1.38
N GLY A 141 -34.87 -9.83 1.62
CA GLY A 141 -34.34 -11.06 1.02
C GLY A 141 -33.96 -10.90 -0.46
N ASP A 142 -34.06 -9.70 -1.04
CA ASP A 142 -33.62 -9.46 -2.42
C ASP A 142 -32.09 -9.42 -2.46
N ALA A 143 -31.47 -10.19 -3.34
CA ALA A 143 -30.02 -10.19 -3.54
C ALA A 143 -29.64 -10.09 -5.02
N ILE A 144 -28.50 -9.46 -5.29
CA ILE A 144 -27.87 -9.41 -6.60
C ILE A 144 -26.43 -9.93 -6.47
N GLU A 145 -26.05 -10.80 -7.39
CA GLU A 145 -24.67 -11.26 -7.57
C GLU A 145 -23.98 -10.37 -8.59
N ILE A 146 -22.75 -9.98 -8.29
CA ILE A 146 -21.88 -9.13 -9.10
C ILE A 146 -20.69 -9.99 -9.51
N ASP A 147 -20.42 -10.09 -10.81
CA ASP A 147 -19.23 -10.75 -11.36
C ASP A 147 -18.68 -9.91 -12.51
N PHE A 148 -17.65 -9.12 -12.24
CA PHE A 148 -17.10 -8.17 -13.20
C PHE A 148 -15.59 -8.00 -13.09
N GLY A 149 -14.90 -8.05 -14.23
CA GLY A 149 -13.48 -7.72 -14.32
C GLY A 149 -13.28 -6.22 -14.52
N MET A 150 -12.59 -5.55 -13.60
CA MET A 150 -12.32 -4.11 -13.64
C MET A 150 -10.92 -3.80 -13.13
N ASP A 151 -10.37 -2.65 -13.52
CA ASP A 151 -9.09 -2.22 -12.97
C ASP A 151 -9.25 -1.62 -11.57
N LEU A 152 -8.19 -1.68 -10.77
CA LEU A 152 -8.20 -1.09 -9.43
C LEU A 152 -8.46 0.43 -9.49
N GLY A 153 -9.36 0.91 -8.62
CA GLY A 153 -9.73 2.32 -8.54
C GLY A 153 -10.79 2.77 -9.53
N GLN A 154 -11.32 1.88 -10.36
CA GLN A 154 -12.54 2.11 -11.13
C GLN A 154 -13.77 1.87 -10.26
N SER A 155 -14.95 2.27 -10.77
CA SER A 155 -16.23 2.09 -10.09
C SER A 155 -17.31 1.56 -11.03
N LEU A 156 -18.10 0.61 -10.54
CA LEU A 156 -19.29 0.09 -11.21
C LEU A 156 -20.52 0.72 -10.56
N GLU A 157 -21.35 1.38 -11.36
CA GLU A 157 -22.62 1.95 -10.94
C GLU A 157 -23.76 0.99 -11.24
N ILE A 158 -24.63 0.75 -10.26
CA ILE A 158 -25.84 -0.06 -10.41
C ILE A 158 -27.06 0.83 -10.11
N ASN A 159 -27.82 1.18 -11.14
CA ASN A 159 -29.07 1.91 -11.00
C ASN A 159 -30.24 0.94 -10.96
N THR A 160 -30.77 0.73 -9.75
CA THR A 160 -31.86 -0.24 -9.52
C THR A 160 -33.22 0.19 -10.08
N ASP A 161 -33.37 1.44 -10.52
CA ASP A 161 -34.63 1.96 -11.06
C ASP A 161 -34.67 1.97 -12.59
N THR A 162 -33.58 2.39 -13.23
CA THR A 162 -33.44 2.29 -14.70
C THR A 162 -32.98 0.91 -15.16
N GLU A 163 -32.59 0.05 -14.23
CA GLU A 163 -32.02 -1.28 -14.51
C GLU A 163 -30.71 -1.20 -15.31
N GLU A 164 -30.00 -0.07 -15.17
CA GLU A 164 -28.73 0.19 -15.84
C GLU A 164 -27.55 -0.19 -14.94
N VAL A 165 -26.52 -0.74 -15.58
CA VAL A 165 -25.25 -1.05 -14.95
C VAL A 165 -24.17 -0.39 -15.80
N THR A 166 -23.37 0.49 -15.20
CA THR A 166 -22.45 1.36 -15.94
C THR A 166 -21.07 1.33 -15.33
N LEU A 167 -20.03 1.08 -16.12
CA LEU A 167 -18.66 1.30 -15.70
C LEU A 167 -18.37 2.81 -15.75
N LEU A 168 -18.14 3.45 -14.60
CA LEU A 168 -17.95 4.90 -14.54
C LEU A 168 -16.64 5.38 -15.18
N ALA A 169 -15.69 4.47 -15.41
CA ALA A 169 -14.40 4.82 -16.02
C ALA A 169 -14.55 5.27 -17.49
N ASP A 170 -15.48 4.68 -18.23
CA ASP A 170 -15.71 4.95 -19.65
C ASP A 170 -17.19 5.16 -20.04
N GLY A 171 -18.10 5.06 -19.07
CA GLY A 171 -19.54 5.16 -19.28
C GLY A 171 -20.15 3.98 -20.03
N SER A 172 -19.42 2.87 -20.19
CA SER A 172 -19.90 1.72 -20.94
C SER A 172 -20.96 0.94 -20.14
N PRO A 173 -22.01 0.42 -20.82
CA PRO A 173 -22.99 -0.43 -20.16
C PRO A 173 -22.40 -1.82 -19.87
N GLN A 174 -22.69 -2.36 -18.69
CA GLN A 174 -22.18 -3.63 -18.18
C GLN A 174 -23.30 -4.55 -17.68
N TYR A 175 -24.38 -4.70 -18.47
CA TYR A 175 -25.55 -5.50 -18.06
C TYR A 175 -25.22 -6.94 -17.68
N GLN A 176 -24.18 -7.52 -18.27
CA GLN A 176 -23.70 -8.87 -17.99
C GLN A 176 -22.99 -9.02 -16.63
N ALA A 177 -22.68 -7.91 -15.96
CA ALA A 177 -21.99 -7.92 -14.67
C ALA A 177 -22.88 -8.39 -13.51
N LEU A 178 -24.21 -8.40 -13.70
CA LEU A 178 -25.17 -8.72 -12.64
C LEU A 178 -25.97 -9.99 -12.92
N THR A 179 -26.17 -10.78 -11.88
CA THR A 179 -27.15 -11.87 -11.84
C THR A 179 -28.17 -11.61 -10.73
N ILE A 180 -29.46 -11.63 -11.07
CA ILE A 180 -30.55 -11.47 -10.10
C ILE A 180 -30.77 -12.81 -9.38
N VAL A 181 -30.56 -12.82 -8.07
CA VAL A 181 -30.78 -14.01 -7.24
C VAL A 181 -32.27 -14.14 -6.89
N GLY A 182 -32.81 -15.35 -7.02
CA GLY A 182 -34.21 -15.67 -6.70
C GLY A 182 -35.19 -15.55 -7.88
N GLY A 183 -34.69 -15.35 -9.11
CA GLY A 183 -35.48 -15.36 -10.34
C GLY A 183 -35.92 -13.98 -10.83
N SER A 184 -36.69 -13.96 -11.93
CA SER A 184 -37.13 -12.72 -12.58
C SER A 184 -38.03 -11.88 -11.66
N ARG A 185 -37.68 -10.61 -11.47
CA ARG A 185 -38.48 -9.63 -10.73
C ARG A 185 -38.44 -8.27 -11.41
N LYS A 186 -39.47 -7.45 -11.17
CA LYS A 186 -39.64 -6.11 -11.76
C LYS A 186 -38.59 -5.08 -11.29
N SER A 187 -37.88 -5.35 -10.21
CA SER A 187 -36.90 -4.41 -9.65
C SER A 187 -35.69 -5.19 -9.19
N MET A 188 -34.50 -4.72 -9.54
CA MET A 188 -33.25 -5.40 -9.20
C MET A 188 -33.07 -5.58 -7.70
N MET A 189 -33.35 -4.55 -6.90
CA MET A 189 -33.30 -4.63 -5.44
C MET A 189 -34.21 -3.56 -4.84
N ARG A 190 -35.19 -3.96 -4.02
CA ARG A 190 -36.13 -3.02 -3.41
C ARG A 190 -35.66 -2.57 -2.03
N LEU A 191 -36.07 -1.38 -1.61
CA LEU A 191 -36.12 -1.03 -0.20
C LEU A 191 -37.54 -1.14 0.36
N GLN A 192 -37.61 -1.44 1.65
CA GLN A 192 -38.82 -1.30 2.44
C GLN A 192 -38.86 0.04 3.16
N PRO A 193 -40.05 0.46 3.64
CA PRO A 193 -40.14 1.57 4.58
C PRO A 193 -39.31 1.39 5.83
N GLY A 194 -38.56 2.44 6.18
CA GLY A 194 -37.76 2.48 7.39
C GLY A 194 -36.35 1.94 7.19
N ALA A 195 -35.81 1.33 8.25
CA ALA A 195 -34.45 0.82 8.25
C ALA A 195 -34.33 -0.40 7.34
N ASN A 196 -33.39 -0.37 6.40
CA ASN A 196 -33.00 -1.53 5.60
C ASN A 196 -31.57 -1.90 5.96
N THR A 197 -31.31 -3.20 6.07
CA THR A 197 -29.97 -3.74 6.28
C THR A 197 -29.46 -4.26 4.95
N LEU A 198 -28.47 -3.57 4.39
CA LEU A 198 -27.74 -4.02 3.21
C LEU A 198 -26.46 -4.71 3.67
N LYS A 199 -26.15 -5.84 3.03
CA LYS A 199 -24.97 -6.65 3.33
C LYS A 199 -24.24 -6.95 2.03
N TYR A 200 -22.97 -6.59 1.98
CA TYR A 200 -22.06 -6.95 0.90
C TYR A 200 -21.16 -8.10 1.36
N GLU A 201 -21.01 -9.13 0.54
CA GLU A 201 -20.16 -10.29 0.82
C GLU A 201 -19.31 -10.68 -0.39
N GLU A 202 -18.00 -10.83 -0.18
CA GLU A 202 -17.05 -11.32 -1.18
C GLU A 202 -15.94 -12.11 -0.46
N SER A 203 -15.50 -13.24 -1.03
CA SER A 203 -14.45 -14.07 -0.43
C SER A 203 -13.07 -13.50 -0.72
N GLY A 204 -12.23 -13.37 0.32
CA GLY A 204 -10.87 -12.83 0.16
C GLY A 204 -10.80 -11.32 -0.01
N LEU A 205 -11.94 -10.63 0.09
CA LEU A 205 -11.99 -9.17 0.08
C LEU A 205 -11.33 -8.59 1.34
N VAL A 206 -10.40 -7.66 1.14
CA VAL A 206 -9.81 -6.88 2.23
C VAL A 206 -10.64 -5.64 2.53
N ASP A 207 -11.04 -4.92 1.49
CA ASP A 207 -11.74 -3.64 1.61
C ASP A 207 -12.50 -3.30 0.32
N VAL A 208 -13.71 -2.75 0.47
CA VAL A 208 -14.56 -2.24 -0.61
C VAL A 208 -15.32 -1.02 -0.10
N ASP A 209 -15.27 0.07 -0.85
CA ASP A 209 -16.16 1.20 -0.60
C ASP A 209 -17.55 0.86 -1.15
N VAL A 210 -18.63 1.12 -0.41
CA VAL A 210 -20.01 0.97 -0.90
C VAL A 210 -20.79 2.24 -0.62
N ASP A 211 -20.89 3.10 -1.62
CA ASP A 211 -21.77 4.26 -1.57
C ASP A 211 -23.18 3.84 -1.89
N VAL A 212 -24.18 4.34 -1.17
CA VAL A 212 -25.59 4.04 -1.46
C VAL A 212 -26.36 5.34 -1.45
N GLU A 213 -26.78 5.77 -2.62
CA GLU A 213 -27.70 6.88 -2.79
C GLU A 213 -29.13 6.33 -2.89
N PHE A 214 -30.10 7.13 -2.46
CA PHE A 214 -31.50 6.83 -2.70
C PHE A 214 -32.32 8.13 -2.72
N GLU A 215 -33.40 8.12 -3.47
CA GLU A 215 -34.39 9.20 -3.40
C GLU A 215 -35.69 8.69 -2.78
N ARG A 216 -36.43 9.60 -2.14
CA ARG A 216 -37.76 9.27 -1.63
C ARG A 216 -38.74 9.39 -2.78
N ARG A 217 -39.49 8.33 -3.06
CA ARG A 217 -40.61 8.36 -4.00
C ARG A 217 -41.93 8.25 -3.25
N PHE A 218 -42.86 9.12 -3.61
CA PHE A 218 -44.25 9.01 -3.20
C PHE A 218 -44.98 8.27 -4.31
N ARG A 219 -45.64 7.16 -3.98
CA ARG A 219 -46.50 6.48 -4.93
C ARG A 219 -47.76 7.35 -5.10
N VAL A 220 -48.02 7.81 -6.33
CA VAL A 220 -49.28 8.45 -6.72
C VAL A 220 -50.34 7.38 -6.93
#